data_AF-I4BNY6-F1
#
_entry.id   AF-I4BNY6-F1
#
_cell.length_a   1.000
_cell.length_b   1.000
_cell.length_c   1.000
_cell.angle_alpha   90.00
_cell.angle_beta   90.00
_cell.angle_gamma   90.00
#
_symmetry.space_group_name_H-M   'P 1'
#
loop_
_entity.id
_entity.type
_entity.pdbx_description
1 polymer ?
#
loop_
_entity_poly.entity_id
_entity_poly.type
_entity_poly.pdbx_seq_one_letter_code
_entity_poly.pdbx_strand_id
1 'polypeptide(L)'
;MTDIETVAQIDAPVDAEFDEATHTWSIGDRRARVLIARDGALPATFRATERLEPYLGVAVHGLPNYFVITGPDVSAQKAYIAKCLAHLNRTDSTRIEVRATTQRLYHQRFRGRMHRSGRYWRRVGRRIGSAFDTQAVGPDENAAHDGPATVRIAGRRHRARVRLTGQVDPIDGHYHWQGTLFGIDTEVRLPQPVTIEIDDRSAEGRMIERTPQSTYTVVGTGTPPFALPETQIVVRPVSPHSPTSD
;
A
#
# COMPACT_ATOMS: atom_id res chain seq x y z
N MET A 1 -23.33 -9.89 -12.15
CA MET A 1 -22.31 -9.09 -11.46
C MET A 1 -22.37 -9.49 -10.00
N THR A 2 -21.44 -10.32 -9.53
CA THR A 2 -21.49 -10.88 -8.16
C THR A 2 -21.34 -9.75 -7.17
N ASP A 3 -22.32 -9.57 -6.29
CA ASP A 3 -22.34 -8.52 -5.28
C ASP A 3 -21.10 -8.64 -4.37
N ILE A 4 -20.48 -7.52 -4.00
CA ILE A 4 -19.29 -7.50 -3.15
C ILE A 4 -19.73 -7.02 -1.77
N GLU A 5 -19.69 -7.93 -0.80
CA GLU A 5 -20.00 -7.58 0.58
C GLU A 5 -18.92 -6.61 1.12
N THR A 6 -19.33 -5.50 1.75
CA THR A 6 -18.36 -4.57 2.34
C THR A 6 -17.57 -5.22 3.47
N VAL A 7 -18.24 -6.00 4.33
CA VAL A 7 -17.64 -6.75 5.43
C VAL A 7 -18.35 -8.09 5.56
N ALA A 8 -17.59 -9.19 5.57
CA ALA A 8 -18.09 -10.51 5.93
C ALA A 8 -17.44 -11.00 7.24
N GLN A 9 -18.22 -11.69 8.07
CA GLN A 9 -17.74 -12.34 9.28
C GLN A 9 -17.59 -13.84 9.05
N ILE A 10 -16.55 -14.42 9.64
CA ILE A 10 -16.33 -15.87 9.60
C ILE A 10 -16.03 -16.39 11.02
N ASP A 11 -16.39 -17.64 11.26
CA ASP A 11 -16.30 -18.31 12.56
C ASP A 11 -15.38 -19.55 12.55
N ALA A 12 -14.72 -19.79 11.43
CA ALA A 12 -13.79 -20.90 11.24
C ALA A 12 -12.79 -20.54 10.13
N PRO A 13 -11.65 -21.23 10.05
CA PRO A 13 -10.76 -21.15 8.90
C PRO A 13 -11.53 -21.45 7.61
N VAL A 14 -11.31 -20.61 6.59
CA VAL A 14 -11.90 -20.77 5.26
C VAL A 14 -10.78 -20.81 4.22
N ASP A 15 -11.04 -21.51 3.13
CA ASP A 15 -10.28 -21.33 1.89
C ASP A 15 -10.67 -19.99 1.30
N ALA A 16 -9.82 -19.00 1.52
CA ALA A 16 -10.01 -17.65 1.00
C ALA A 16 -8.72 -17.16 0.34
N GLU A 17 -8.90 -16.44 -0.76
CA GLU A 17 -7.83 -15.83 -1.54
C GLU A 17 -8.09 -14.34 -1.69
N PHE A 18 -7.03 -13.54 -1.57
CA PHE A 18 -7.11 -12.10 -1.74
C PHE A 18 -6.73 -11.73 -3.18
N ASP A 19 -7.64 -11.05 -3.86
CA ASP A 19 -7.40 -10.46 -5.18
C ASP A 19 -6.82 -9.05 -5.00
N GLU A 20 -5.52 -8.92 -5.29
CA GLU A 20 -4.78 -7.67 -5.20
C GLU A 20 -5.27 -6.62 -6.22
N ALA A 21 -5.89 -7.01 -7.33
CA ALA A 21 -6.39 -6.07 -8.33
C ALA A 21 -7.69 -5.39 -7.90
N THR A 22 -8.54 -6.10 -7.16
CA THR A 22 -9.85 -5.60 -6.71
C THR A 22 -9.90 -5.25 -5.22
N HIS A 23 -8.85 -5.60 -4.48
CA HIS A 23 -8.76 -5.53 -3.02
C HIS A 23 -9.94 -6.25 -2.34
N THR A 24 -10.27 -7.45 -2.81
CA THR A 24 -11.36 -8.28 -2.27
C THR A 24 -10.91 -9.70 -1.99
N TRP A 25 -11.56 -10.31 -1.00
CA TRP A 25 -11.44 -11.72 -0.68
C TRP A 25 -12.50 -12.52 -1.42
N SER A 26 -12.10 -13.65 -2.01
CA SER A 26 -13.00 -14.68 -2.52
C SER A 26 -13.15 -15.79 -1.48
N ILE A 27 -14.38 -16.19 -1.15
CA ILE A 27 -14.71 -17.27 -0.22
C ILE A 27 -15.78 -18.15 -0.86
N GLY A 28 -15.38 -19.30 -1.42
CA GLY A 28 -16.27 -20.06 -2.30
C GLY A 28 -16.82 -19.16 -3.40
N ASP A 29 -18.15 -19.09 -3.53
CA ASP A 29 -18.83 -18.25 -4.54
C ASP A 29 -19.06 -16.79 -4.10
N ARG A 30 -18.64 -16.41 -2.89
CA ARG A 30 -18.86 -15.07 -2.32
C ARG A 30 -17.61 -14.22 -2.45
N ARG A 31 -17.82 -12.90 -2.52
CA ARG A 31 -16.73 -11.91 -2.44
C ARG A 31 -17.02 -10.88 -1.36
N ALA A 32 -15.98 -10.53 -0.61
CA ALA A 32 -16.06 -9.49 0.41
C ALA A 32 -14.83 -8.60 0.39
N ARG A 33 -14.99 -7.30 0.65
CA ARG A 33 -13.85 -6.38 0.75
C ARG A 33 -13.03 -6.62 2.00
N VAL A 34 -13.71 -6.82 3.14
CA VAL A 34 -13.09 -7.06 4.45
C VAL A 34 -13.61 -8.35 5.06
N LEU A 35 -12.72 -9.15 5.62
CA LEU A 35 -13.05 -10.31 6.44
C LEU A 35 -12.75 -10.05 7.90
N ILE A 36 -13.64 -10.53 8.79
CA ILE A 36 -13.42 -10.52 10.24
C ILE A 36 -13.63 -11.92 10.79
N ALA A 37 -12.54 -12.59 11.18
CA ALA A 37 -12.58 -13.86 11.87
C ALA A 37 -12.82 -13.65 13.37
N ARG A 38 -13.95 -14.15 13.88
CA ARG A 38 -14.41 -13.86 15.25
C ARG A 38 -13.77 -14.74 16.33
N ASP A 39 -13.11 -15.80 15.93
CA ASP A 39 -12.44 -16.81 16.76
C ASP A 39 -10.90 -16.74 16.67
N GLY A 40 -10.37 -15.81 15.88
CA GLY A 40 -8.94 -15.71 15.62
C GLY A 40 -8.41 -16.64 14.54
N ALA A 41 -9.29 -17.35 13.83
CA ALA A 41 -8.90 -18.16 12.68
C ALA A 41 -8.16 -17.33 11.62
N LEU A 42 -7.22 -17.98 10.93
CA LEU A 42 -6.54 -17.45 9.76
C LEU A 42 -6.99 -18.25 8.52
N PRO A 43 -6.91 -17.69 7.30
CA PRO A 43 -7.24 -18.43 6.09
C PRO A 43 -6.40 -19.70 5.97
N ALA A 44 -7.00 -20.79 5.47
CA ALA A 44 -6.30 -22.07 5.36
C ALA A 44 -5.14 -22.03 4.34
N THR A 45 -5.15 -21.06 3.42
CA THR A 45 -4.09 -20.76 2.45
C THR A 45 -2.94 -19.94 3.04
N PHE A 46 -3.15 -19.27 4.18
CA PHE A 46 -2.14 -18.40 4.78
C PHE A 46 -0.96 -19.19 5.33
N ARG A 47 0.26 -18.76 5.00
CA ARG A 47 1.51 -19.34 5.50
C ARG A 47 2.34 -18.25 6.14
N ALA A 48 2.37 -18.23 7.48
CA ALA A 48 3.16 -17.27 8.22
C ALA A 48 4.66 -17.59 8.06
N THR A 49 5.46 -16.59 7.73
CA THR A 49 6.94 -16.69 7.70
C THR A 49 7.53 -16.72 9.11
N GLU A 50 6.87 -16.06 10.07
CA GLU A 50 7.22 -16.03 11.48
C GLU A 50 5.95 -16.21 12.33
N ARG A 51 6.06 -16.92 13.46
CA ARG A 51 4.97 -17.00 14.44
C ARG A 51 4.94 -15.75 15.31
N LEU A 52 4.22 -14.73 14.85
CA LEU A 52 4.00 -13.49 15.58
C LEU A 52 2.58 -13.42 16.12
N GLU A 53 2.44 -12.81 17.29
CA GLU A 53 1.12 -12.45 17.83
C GLU A 53 0.43 -11.48 16.86
N PRO A 54 -0.88 -11.62 16.60
CA PRO A 54 -1.63 -10.63 15.85
C PRO A 54 -1.51 -9.26 16.51
N TYR A 55 -1.25 -8.23 15.72
CA TYR A 55 -1.13 -6.85 16.20
C TYR A 55 -2.41 -6.46 16.95
N LEU A 56 -2.27 -6.18 18.24
CA LEU A 56 -3.38 -5.89 19.16
C LEU A 56 -4.46 -6.99 19.25
N GLY A 57 -4.17 -8.20 18.77
CA GLY A 57 -5.17 -9.26 18.60
C GLY A 57 -6.19 -8.98 17.49
N VAL A 58 -5.86 -8.08 16.53
CA VAL A 58 -6.78 -7.68 15.46
C VAL A 58 -6.27 -7.85 14.04
N ALA A 59 -4.96 -7.81 13.78
CA ALA A 59 -4.44 -7.79 12.41
C ALA A 59 -3.14 -8.59 12.30
N VAL A 60 -2.92 -9.17 11.13
CA VAL A 60 -1.74 -9.96 10.81
C VAL A 60 -1.15 -9.44 9.51
N HIS A 61 0.14 -9.18 9.49
CA HIS A 61 0.87 -8.78 8.29
C HIS A 61 0.90 -9.96 7.30
N GLY A 62 0.74 -9.65 6.01
CA GLY A 62 0.49 -10.62 4.96
C GLY A 62 -0.99 -10.99 4.77
N LEU A 63 -1.90 -10.39 5.55
CA LEU A 63 -3.34 -10.59 5.44
C LEU A 63 -4.08 -9.24 5.30
N PRO A 64 -4.01 -8.60 4.12
CA PRO A 64 -4.71 -7.35 3.87
C PRO A 64 -6.23 -7.51 4.00
N ASN A 65 -6.90 -6.48 4.50
CA ASN A 65 -8.35 -6.46 4.72
C ASN A 65 -8.90 -7.62 5.58
N TYR A 66 -8.05 -8.33 6.30
CA TYR A 66 -8.44 -9.45 7.14
C TYR A 66 -8.14 -9.09 8.59
N PHE A 67 -9.19 -9.02 9.39
CA PHE A 67 -9.09 -8.80 10.82
C PHE A 67 -9.44 -10.07 11.58
N VAL A 68 -8.80 -10.23 12.73
CA VAL A 68 -9.08 -11.30 13.69
C VAL A 68 -9.64 -10.71 14.98
N ILE A 69 -10.30 -11.53 15.78
CA ILE A 69 -10.65 -11.20 17.16
C ILE A 69 -10.13 -12.35 18.01
N THR A 70 -8.99 -12.15 18.67
CA THR A 70 -8.36 -13.20 19.49
C THR A 70 -8.78 -13.16 20.95
N GLY A 71 -9.54 -12.13 21.36
CA GLY A 71 -9.81 -11.85 22.76
C GLY A 71 -8.53 -11.51 23.57
N PRO A 72 -8.67 -11.34 24.91
CA PRO A 72 -9.94 -11.28 25.63
C PRO A 72 -10.62 -9.90 25.54
N ASP A 73 -9.93 -8.86 25.04
CA ASP A 73 -10.44 -7.48 24.95
C ASP A 73 -11.41 -7.27 23.75
N VAL A 74 -12.37 -8.19 23.54
CA VAL A 74 -13.21 -8.28 22.32
C VAL A 74 -13.89 -6.95 21.95
N SER A 75 -14.51 -6.26 22.92
CA SER A 75 -15.18 -4.98 22.66
C SER A 75 -14.21 -3.90 22.19
N ALA A 76 -13.00 -3.87 22.75
CA ALA A 76 -11.98 -2.91 22.35
C ALA A 76 -11.34 -3.28 21.00
N GLN A 77 -11.19 -4.57 20.70
CA GLN A 77 -10.77 -5.08 19.39
C GLN A 77 -11.77 -4.68 18.30
N LYS A 78 -13.07 -4.92 18.50
CA LYS A 78 -14.14 -4.47 17.57
C LYS A 78 -14.12 -2.95 17.37
N ALA A 79 -14.00 -2.18 18.46
CA ALA A 79 -13.91 -0.73 18.38
C ALA A 79 -12.63 -0.25 17.65
N TYR A 80 -11.53 -1.00 17.73
CA TYR A 80 -10.31 -0.70 17.00
C TYR A 80 -10.43 -1.04 15.51
N ILE A 81 -11.00 -2.20 15.17
CA ILE A 81 -11.31 -2.58 13.78
C ILE A 81 -12.21 -1.52 13.13
N ALA A 82 -13.27 -1.08 13.81
CA ALA A 82 -14.12 -0.01 13.30
C ALA A 82 -13.34 1.29 13.00
N LYS A 83 -12.32 1.63 13.79
CA LYS A 83 -11.44 2.77 13.51
C LYS A 83 -10.51 2.53 12.33
N CYS A 84 -10.03 1.31 12.12
CA CYS A 84 -9.29 0.94 10.91
C CYS A 84 -10.17 1.11 9.66
N LEU A 85 -11.42 0.67 9.70
CA LEU A 85 -12.39 0.86 8.61
C LEU A 85 -12.73 2.33 8.38
N ALA A 86 -12.91 3.10 9.45
CA ALA A 86 -13.12 4.55 9.34
C ALA A 86 -11.88 5.25 8.74
N HIS A 87 -10.67 4.78 9.07
CA HIS A 87 -9.44 5.30 8.48
C HIS A 87 -9.38 4.99 6.98
N LEU A 88 -9.66 3.74 6.60
CA LEU A 88 -9.73 3.28 5.22
C LEU A 88 -10.70 4.14 4.38
N ASN A 89 -11.90 4.38 4.90
CA ASN A 89 -12.90 5.24 4.24
C ASN A 89 -12.45 6.70 4.14
N ARG A 90 -11.84 7.24 5.20
CA ARG A 90 -11.36 8.64 5.22
C ARG A 90 -10.19 8.88 4.25
N THR A 91 -9.43 7.84 3.91
CA THR A 91 -8.33 7.90 2.92
C THR A 91 -8.76 7.44 1.53
N ASP A 92 -10.06 7.27 1.29
CA ASP A 92 -10.63 6.73 0.05
C ASP A 92 -9.90 5.49 -0.47
N SER A 93 -9.50 4.65 0.48
CA SER A 93 -8.72 3.45 0.21
C SER A 93 -9.62 2.23 0.25
N THR A 94 -9.18 1.14 -0.36
CA THR A 94 -9.92 -0.13 -0.43
C THR A 94 -9.10 -1.32 0.09
N ARG A 95 -7.79 -1.13 0.32
CA ARG A 95 -6.87 -2.07 0.97
C ARG A 95 -6.29 -1.43 2.23
N ILE A 96 -6.25 -2.18 3.33
CA ILE A 96 -5.59 -1.82 4.59
C ILE A 96 -4.85 -3.04 5.14
N GLU A 97 -3.60 -2.86 5.57
CA GLU A 97 -2.78 -3.94 6.12
C GLU A 97 -1.86 -3.42 7.21
N VAL A 98 -1.67 -4.19 8.28
CA VAL A 98 -0.71 -3.83 9.33
C VAL A 98 0.72 -3.98 8.81
N ARG A 99 1.58 -3.00 9.12
CA ARG A 99 2.98 -3.03 8.71
C ARG A 99 3.74 -4.15 9.43
N ALA A 100 4.60 -4.87 8.71
CA ALA A 100 5.44 -5.96 9.26
C ALA A 100 6.21 -5.54 10.53
N THR A 101 6.89 -4.40 10.46
CA THR A 101 7.65 -3.83 11.58
C THR A 101 6.76 -3.49 12.76
N THR A 102 5.54 -2.99 12.52
CA THR A 102 4.57 -2.68 13.58
C THR A 102 4.15 -3.93 14.33
N GLN A 103 3.84 -5.02 13.61
CA GLN A 103 3.49 -6.30 14.24
C GLN A 103 4.68 -6.90 15.00
N ARG A 104 5.88 -6.93 14.40
CA ARG A 104 7.09 -7.45 15.06
C ARG A 104 7.42 -6.68 16.35
N LEU A 105 7.42 -5.34 16.30
CA LEU A 105 7.67 -4.52 17.49
C LEU A 105 6.59 -4.70 18.56
N TYR A 106 5.35 -4.91 18.15
CA TYR A 106 4.28 -5.25 19.08
C TYR A 106 4.51 -6.61 19.74
N HIS A 107 4.84 -7.64 18.96
CA HIS A 107 5.13 -8.99 19.45
C HIS A 107 6.33 -9.00 20.41
N GLN A 108 7.43 -8.32 20.07
CA GLN A 108 8.60 -8.18 20.96
C GLN A 108 8.26 -7.51 22.30
N ARG A 109 7.27 -6.61 22.30
CA ARG A 109 6.78 -5.92 23.50
C ARG A 109 5.62 -6.65 24.17
N PHE A 110 5.10 -7.71 23.56
CA PHE A 110 3.99 -8.48 24.10
C PHE A 110 4.49 -9.24 25.34
N ARG A 111 3.89 -8.94 26.49
CA ARG A 111 4.26 -9.51 27.79
C ARG A 111 3.20 -10.50 28.30
N GLY A 112 2.40 -11.09 27.41
CA GLY A 112 1.28 -11.96 27.81
C GLY A 112 0.19 -11.25 28.61
N ARG A 113 0.16 -9.90 28.62
CA ARG A 113 -0.88 -9.15 29.33
C ARG A 113 -2.23 -9.36 28.64
N MET A 114 -3.13 -10.01 29.36
CA MET A 114 -4.46 -10.37 28.87
C MET A 114 -5.38 -9.15 28.73
N HIS A 115 -5.30 -8.17 29.65
CA HIS A 115 -6.19 -6.99 29.61
C HIS A 115 -5.45 -5.67 29.46
N ARG A 116 -5.99 -4.79 28.61
CA ARG A 116 -5.42 -3.46 28.34
C ARG A 116 -6.38 -2.34 28.73
N SER A 117 -5.84 -1.28 29.32
CA SER A 117 -6.64 -0.14 29.76
C SER A 117 -7.25 0.64 28.59
N GLY A 118 -8.38 1.31 28.81
CA GLY A 118 -8.96 2.21 27.80
C GLY A 118 -8.00 3.33 27.34
N ARG A 119 -7.07 3.77 28.20
CA ARG A 119 -6.00 4.72 27.82
C ARG A 119 -5.06 4.13 26.78
N TYR A 120 -4.72 2.84 26.90
CA TYR A 120 -3.92 2.13 25.92
C TYR A 120 -4.62 2.13 24.55
N TRP A 121 -5.88 1.70 24.50
CA TRP A 121 -6.67 1.64 23.26
C TRP A 121 -6.86 3.00 22.58
N ARG A 122 -7.05 4.07 23.37
CA ARG A 122 -7.06 5.45 22.84
C ARG A 122 -5.72 5.85 22.22
N ARG A 123 -4.60 5.47 22.83
CA ARG A 123 -3.25 5.79 22.32
C ARG A 123 -2.97 5.10 21.00
N VAL A 124 -3.23 3.79 20.91
CA VAL A 124 -2.97 3.03 19.67
C VAL A 124 -3.95 3.42 18.55
N GLY A 125 -5.17 3.82 18.87
CA GLY A 125 -6.12 4.34 17.89
C GLY A 125 -5.64 5.60 17.16
N ARG A 126 -4.89 6.48 17.84
CA ARG A 126 -4.28 7.67 17.19
C ARG A 126 -3.12 7.33 16.24
N ARG A 127 -2.64 6.09 16.24
CA ARG A 127 -1.48 5.64 15.44
C ARG A 127 -1.87 4.78 14.25
N ILE A 128 -3.16 4.67 13.92
CA ILE A 128 -3.62 3.81 12.81
C ILE A 128 -2.89 4.18 11.50
N GLY A 129 -2.82 5.46 11.14
CA GLY A 129 -2.17 5.90 9.90
C GLY A 129 -0.66 5.67 9.82
N SER A 130 0.02 5.32 10.91
CA SER A 130 1.43 4.90 10.87
C SER A 130 1.63 3.40 11.15
N ALA A 131 0.61 2.76 11.73
CA ALA A 131 0.59 1.33 12.02
C ALA A 131 0.16 0.48 10.81
N PHE A 132 -0.64 1.06 9.91
CA PHE A 132 -1.19 0.41 8.74
C PHE A 132 -0.79 1.15 7.46
N ASP A 133 -0.61 0.37 6.39
CA ASP A 133 -0.52 0.88 5.03
C ASP A 133 -1.90 0.78 4.36
N THR A 134 -2.28 1.78 3.56
CA THR A 134 -3.56 1.83 2.85
C THR A 134 -3.37 2.11 1.37
N GLN A 135 -4.22 1.52 0.52
CA GLN A 135 -4.18 1.70 -0.94
C GLN A 135 -5.59 1.75 -1.54
N ALA A 136 -5.80 2.62 -2.54
CA ALA A 136 -7.03 2.71 -3.33
C ALA A 136 -7.00 1.77 -4.56
N VAL A 137 -8.17 1.36 -5.06
CA VAL A 137 -8.31 0.71 -6.38
C VAL A 137 -8.43 1.82 -7.43
N GLY A 138 -7.76 1.67 -8.56
CA GLY A 138 -7.79 2.64 -9.67
C GLY A 138 -6.48 3.41 -9.83
N PRO A 139 -6.40 4.33 -10.81
CA PRO A 139 -5.27 5.24 -10.98
C PRO A 139 -5.10 6.10 -9.73
N ASP A 140 -3.86 6.33 -9.29
CA ASP A 140 -3.61 7.42 -8.35
C ASP A 140 -3.67 8.75 -9.12
N GLU A 141 -4.60 9.64 -8.76
CA GLU A 141 -4.75 10.94 -9.42
C GLU A 141 -3.50 11.82 -9.29
N ASN A 142 -2.64 11.56 -8.31
CA ASN A 142 -1.34 12.24 -8.15
C ASN A 142 -0.19 11.54 -8.88
N ALA A 143 -0.43 10.37 -9.49
CA ALA A 143 0.55 9.71 -10.32
C ALA A 143 0.55 10.32 -11.73
N ALA A 144 1.75 10.61 -12.24
CA ALA A 144 1.91 11.02 -13.63
C ALA A 144 1.61 9.86 -14.60
N HIS A 145 1.75 8.62 -14.14
CA HIS A 145 1.32 7.44 -14.86
C HIS A 145 0.89 6.32 -13.91
N ASP A 146 -0.28 5.74 -14.13
CA ASP A 146 -0.72 4.50 -13.49
C ASP A 146 -1.31 3.57 -14.56
N GLY A 147 -0.62 2.47 -14.83
CA GLY A 147 -0.94 1.64 -15.99
C GLY A 147 -0.03 0.44 -16.20
N PRO A 148 -0.26 -0.35 -17.26
CA PRO A 148 0.57 -1.49 -17.61
C PRO A 148 1.97 -1.04 -18.07
N ALA A 149 2.98 -1.82 -17.74
CA ALA A 149 4.36 -1.64 -18.21
C ALA A 149 5.05 -2.98 -18.45
N THR A 150 6.13 -2.96 -19.23
CA THR A 150 7.11 -4.04 -19.24
C THR A 150 8.29 -3.66 -18.35
N VAL A 151 8.62 -4.52 -17.40
CA VAL A 151 9.73 -4.31 -16.45
C VAL A 151 10.83 -5.32 -16.78
N ARG A 152 12.06 -4.85 -17.01
CA ARG A 152 13.22 -5.70 -17.25
C ARG A 152 14.10 -5.79 -16.02
N ILE A 153 14.24 -7.00 -15.49
CA ILE A 153 15.02 -7.31 -14.29
C ILE A 153 16.05 -8.37 -14.67
N ALA A 154 17.34 -8.09 -14.47
CA ALA A 154 18.43 -9.03 -14.80
C ALA A 154 18.32 -9.64 -16.22
N GLY A 155 17.90 -8.83 -17.20
CA GLY A 155 17.71 -9.23 -18.60
C GLY A 155 16.38 -9.93 -18.92
N ARG A 156 15.56 -10.28 -17.92
CA ARG A 156 14.24 -10.92 -18.11
C ARG A 156 13.12 -9.87 -18.15
N ARG A 157 12.15 -10.05 -19.05
CA ARG A 157 10.97 -9.19 -19.18
C ARG A 157 9.82 -9.72 -18.31
N HIS A 158 9.22 -8.83 -17.53
CA HIS A 158 8.05 -9.08 -16.69
C HIS A 158 6.93 -8.14 -17.11
N ARG A 159 5.72 -8.67 -17.29
CA ARG A 159 4.53 -7.82 -17.40
C ARG A 159 4.14 -7.37 -16.00
N ALA A 160 3.94 -6.08 -15.80
CA ALA A 160 3.60 -5.50 -14.52
C ALA A 160 2.60 -4.36 -14.72
N ARG A 161 1.95 -3.95 -13.62
CA ARG A 161 1.35 -2.61 -13.54
C ARG A 161 2.32 -1.73 -12.76
N VAL A 162 2.40 -0.46 -13.12
CA VAL A 162 3.24 0.51 -12.43
C VAL A 162 2.42 1.74 -12.07
N ARG A 163 2.79 2.37 -10.96
CA ARG A 163 2.30 3.69 -10.56
C ARG A 163 3.52 4.56 -10.34
N LEU A 164 3.71 5.56 -11.19
CA LEU A 164 4.89 6.40 -11.24
C LEU A 164 4.51 7.88 -11.13
N THR A 165 5.36 8.63 -10.43
CA THR A 165 5.30 10.08 -10.32
C THR A 165 6.72 10.64 -10.39
N GLY A 166 6.86 11.95 -10.55
CA GLY A 166 8.16 12.58 -10.52
C GLY A 166 8.08 14.09 -10.44
N GLN A 167 9.21 14.68 -10.07
CA GLN A 167 9.37 16.12 -9.93
C GLN A 167 10.82 16.51 -10.22
N VAL A 168 11.04 17.77 -10.59
CA VAL A 168 12.38 18.34 -10.63
C VAL A 168 12.85 18.59 -9.19
N ASP A 169 13.99 18.02 -8.80
CA ASP A 169 14.62 18.34 -7.53
C ASP A 169 15.33 19.70 -7.64
N PRO A 170 15.01 20.69 -6.79
CA PRO A 170 15.58 22.03 -6.89
C PRO A 170 17.06 22.11 -6.49
N ILE A 171 17.58 21.09 -5.79
CA ILE A 171 18.98 21.06 -5.32
C ILE A 171 19.90 20.67 -6.46
N ASP A 172 19.54 19.64 -7.22
CA ASP A 172 20.39 19.11 -8.29
C ASP A 172 19.90 19.43 -9.71
N GLY A 173 18.68 19.97 -9.86
CA GLY A 173 18.07 20.35 -11.13
C GLY A 173 17.62 19.17 -12.00
N HIS A 174 17.74 17.94 -11.52
CA HIS A 174 17.35 16.74 -12.28
C HIS A 174 15.90 16.38 -12.00
N TYR A 175 15.25 15.74 -12.98
CA TYR A 175 13.95 15.13 -12.76
C TYR A 175 14.14 13.81 -12.02
N HIS A 176 13.61 13.71 -10.81
CA HIS A 176 13.57 12.47 -10.03
C HIS A 176 12.19 11.86 -10.16
N TRP A 177 12.14 10.61 -10.60
CA TRP A 177 10.90 9.85 -10.69
C TRP A 177 10.96 8.65 -9.77
N GLN A 178 9.80 8.29 -9.23
CA GLN A 178 9.67 7.16 -8.31
C GLN A 178 8.30 6.54 -8.44
N GLY A 179 8.13 5.35 -7.87
CA GLY A 179 6.84 4.73 -7.82
C GLY A 179 6.86 3.29 -7.35
N THR A 180 5.80 2.57 -7.72
CA THR A 180 5.54 1.20 -7.28
C THR A 180 5.37 0.28 -8.49
N LEU A 181 6.00 -0.90 -8.43
CA LEU A 181 5.85 -2.00 -9.38
C LEU A 181 4.97 -3.09 -8.78
N PHE A 182 3.87 -3.43 -9.45
CA PHE A 182 2.90 -4.46 -9.03
C PHE A 182 3.02 -5.72 -9.89
N GLY A 183 2.82 -6.90 -9.29
CA GLY A 183 2.78 -8.18 -10.02
C GLY A 183 4.15 -8.74 -10.43
N ILE A 184 5.21 -8.37 -9.70
CA ILE A 184 6.56 -8.95 -9.89
C ILE A 184 6.69 -10.17 -8.97
N ASP A 185 6.38 -11.34 -9.51
CA ASP A 185 6.42 -12.62 -8.77
C ASP A 185 7.82 -13.26 -8.72
N THR A 186 8.87 -12.44 -8.78
CA THR A 186 10.25 -12.92 -8.61
C THR A 186 10.87 -12.24 -7.42
N GLU A 187 11.48 -13.04 -6.56
CA GLU A 187 12.31 -12.50 -5.48
C GLU A 187 13.60 -11.93 -6.07
N VAL A 188 13.91 -10.68 -5.74
CA VAL A 188 15.12 -9.98 -6.20
C VAL A 188 15.93 -9.52 -5.01
N ARG A 189 17.26 -9.54 -5.15
CA ARG A 189 18.16 -8.96 -4.16
C ARG A 189 18.24 -7.46 -4.38
N LEU A 190 17.80 -6.69 -3.39
CA LEU A 190 17.76 -5.23 -3.47
C LEU A 190 19.07 -4.57 -2.97
N PRO A 191 19.44 -3.38 -3.50
CA PRO A 191 18.81 -2.70 -4.63
C PRO A 191 19.10 -3.42 -5.94
N GLN A 192 18.09 -3.52 -6.81
CA GLN A 192 18.15 -4.23 -8.09
C GLN A 192 17.97 -3.25 -9.25
N PRO A 193 18.94 -3.13 -10.19
CA PRO A 193 18.75 -2.37 -11.41
C PRO A 193 17.58 -2.89 -12.25
N VAL A 194 16.83 -1.97 -12.84
CA VAL A 194 15.64 -2.26 -13.62
C VAL A 194 15.50 -1.30 -14.79
N THR A 195 14.93 -1.76 -15.90
CA THR A 195 14.45 -0.88 -16.98
C THR A 195 12.94 -0.96 -17.02
N ILE A 196 12.26 0.18 -17.01
CA ILE A 196 10.80 0.27 -17.15
C ILE A 196 10.51 0.74 -18.57
N GLU A 197 9.64 0.02 -19.28
CA GLU A 197 9.17 0.32 -20.63
C GLU A 197 7.64 0.54 -20.58
N ILE A 198 7.18 1.71 -21.01
CA ILE A 198 5.76 2.08 -21.16
C ILE A 198 5.60 2.66 -22.56
N ASP A 199 4.73 2.07 -23.37
CA ASP A 199 4.55 2.43 -24.77
C ASP A 199 5.90 2.48 -25.53
N ASP A 200 6.26 3.63 -26.10
CA ASP A 200 7.52 3.87 -26.84
C ASP A 200 8.65 4.43 -25.96
N ARG A 201 8.41 4.58 -24.64
CA ARG A 201 9.34 5.19 -23.69
C ARG A 201 9.98 4.14 -22.79
N SER A 202 11.24 4.36 -22.45
CA SER A 202 11.96 3.53 -21.50
C SER A 202 12.86 4.36 -20.60
N ALA A 203 13.00 3.95 -19.34
CA ALA A 203 13.91 4.57 -18.40
C ALA A 203 14.60 3.54 -17.50
N GLU A 204 15.85 3.83 -17.14
CA GLU A 204 16.60 3.05 -16.16
C GLU A 204 16.31 3.54 -14.74
N GLY A 205 16.15 2.59 -13.82
CA GLY A 205 15.95 2.87 -12.41
C GLY A 205 16.52 1.77 -11.53
N ARG A 206 16.16 1.83 -10.25
CA ARG A 206 16.50 0.81 -9.26
C ARG A 206 15.29 0.48 -8.42
N MET A 207 15.01 -0.82 -8.28
CA MET A 207 14.14 -1.32 -7.23
C MET A 207 14.93 -1.20 -5.92
N ILE A 208 14.38 -0.49 -4.94
CA ILE A 208 15.11 -0.15 -3.70
C ILE A 208 14.51 -0.78 -2.45
N GLU A 209 13.22 -1.08 -2.49
CA GLU A 209 12.49 -1.67 -1.37
C GLU A 209 11.46 -2.65 -1.93
N ARG A 210 11.29 -3.80 -1.26
CA ARG A 210 10.09 -4.61 -1.42
C ARG A 210 9.12 -4.15 -0.36
N THR A 211 8.01 -3.57 -0.78
CA THR A 211 7.00 -3.09 0.15
C THR A 211 6.38 -4.28 0.90
N PRO A 212 5.74 -4.02 2.05
CA PRO A 212 4.96 -5.04 2.75
C PRO A 212 3.85 -5.66 1.88
N GLN A 213 3.41 -4.96 0.83
CA GLN A 213 2.37 -5.40 -0.10
C GLN A 213 2.89 -6.35 -1.19
N SER A 214 4.13 -6.86 -1.06
CA SER A 214 4.82 -7.63 -2.09
C SER A 214 5.00 -6.88 -3.42
N THR A 215 4.89 -5.56 -3.41
CA THR A 215 5.24 -4.70 -4.54
C THR A 215 6.68 -4.21 -4.38
N TYR A 216 7.23 -3.57 -5.40
CA TYR A 216 8.58 -2.99 -5.32
C TYR A 216 8.54 -1.48 -5.48
N THR A 217 9.17 -0.77 -4.55
CA THR A 217 9.49 0.66 -4.71
C THR A 217 10.60 0.78 -5.74
N VAL A 218 10.37 1.61 -6.75
CA VAL A 218 11.34 1.93 -7.79
C VAL A 218 11.64 3.43 -7.81
N VAL A 219 12.89 3.77 -8.06
CA VAL A 219 13.35 5.15 -8.23
C VAL A 219 14.25 5.25 -9.46
N GLY A 220 14.26 6.42 -10.10
CA GLY A 220 15.17 6.75 -11.19
C GLY A 220 15.30 8.25 -11.36
N THR A 221 16.29 8.64 -12.17
CA THR A 221 16.63 10.03 -12.44
C THR A 221 16.67 10.28 -13.95
N GLY A 222 16.43 11.52 -14.35
CA GLY A 222 16.39 11.94 -15.75
C GLY A 222 15.02 11.72 -16.39
N THR A 223 15.01 11.48 -17.70
CA THR A 223 13.78 11.33 -18.47
C THR A 223 12.97 10.13 -17.96
N PRO A 224 11.73 10.34 -17.50
CA PRO A 224 10.91 9.25 -16.99
C PRO A 224 10.38 8.35 -18.11
N PRO A 225 9.95 7.12 -17.81
CA PRO A 225 9.35 6.22 -18.78
C PRO A 225 7.90 6.60 -19.13
N PHE A 226 7.39 7.76 -18.69
CA PHE A 226 6.02 8.21 -18.95
C PHE A 226 5.99 9.59 -19.62
N ALA A 227 4.83 9.96 -20.15
CA ALA A 227 4.62 11.30 -20.70
C ALA A 227 4.66 12.35 -19.59
N LEU A 228 5.50 13.38 -19.77
CA LEU A 228 5.46 14.56 -18.92
C LEU A 228 4.38 15.51 -19.44
N PRO A 229 3.57 16.12 -18.57
CA PRO A 229 2.67 17.19 -19.01
C PRO A 229 3.50 18.33 -19.61
N GLU A 230 3.07 18.87 -20.75
CA GLU A 230 3.66 20.09 -21.30
C GLU A 230 3.40 21.23 -20.32
N THR A 231 4.41 21.61 -19.54
CA THR A 231 4.33 22.77 -18.67
C THR A 231 4.23 24.02 -19.55
N GLN A 232 3.04 24.59 -19.69
CA GLN A 232 2.90 25.94 -20.25
C GLN A 232 3.54 26.94 -19.30
N ILE A 233 4.77 27.34 -19.61
CA ILE A 233 5.42 28.47 -18.93
C ILE A 233 4.74 29.74 -19.45
N VAL A 234 3.77 30.27 -18.68
CA VAL A 234 3.27 31.63 -18.91
C VAL A 234 4.34 32.60 -18.41
N VAL A 235 5.25 33.01 -19.29
CA VAL A 235 6.12 34.15 -19.04
C VAL A 235 5.25 35.40 -19.08
N ARG A 236 4.92 35.98 -17.93
CA ARG A 236 4.39 37.35 -17.88
C ARG A 236 5.47 38.29 -18.43
N PRO A 237 5.22 39.06 -19.48
CA PRO A 237 6.15 40.09 -19.90
C PRO A 237 6.30 41.10 -18.76
N VAL A 238 7.53 41.42 -18.39
CA VAL A 238 7.81 42.57 -17.53
C VAL A 238 7.55 43.82 -18.37
N SER A 239 6.55 44.61 -18.00
CA SER A 239 6.30 45.90 -18.64
C SER A 239 7.54 46.79 -18.48
N PRO A 240 8.07 47.40 -19.55
CA PRO A 240 9.20 48.32 -19.42
C PRO A 240 8.76 49.56 -18.62
N HIS A 241 9.56 49.91 -17.61
CA HIS A 241 9.41 51.17 -16.89
C HIS A 241 9.76 52.33 -17.84
N SER A 242 8.79 53.19 -18.14
CA SER A 242 9.05 54.44 -18.83
C SER A 242 9.79 55.39 -17.88
N PRO A 243 10.90 56.02 -18.30
CA PRO A 243 11.57 57.02 -17.50
C PRO A 243 10.70 58.28 -17.42
N THR A 244 10.49 58.77 -16.21
CA THR A 244 9.97 60.12 -15.95
C THR A 244 10.99 61.14 -16.43
N SER A 245 10.59 62.01 -17.35
CA SER A 245 11.28 63.27 -17.64
C SER A 245 10.48 64.44 -17.04
N ASP A 246 11.24 65.41 -16.52
CA ASP A 246 10.86 66.66 -15.84
C ASP A 246 9.60 67.38 -16.37
#